data_AF-A0A9D6N6M2-F1
#
_entry.id   AF-A0A9D6N6M2-F1
#
_cell.length_a   1.000
_cell.length_b   1.000
_cell.length_c   1.000
_cell.angle_alpha   90.00
_cell.angle_beta   90.00
_cell.angle_gamma   90.00
#
_symmetry.space_group_name_H-M   'P 1'
#
loop_
_entity.id
_entity.type
_entity.pdbx_description
1 polymer ?
#
loop_
_entity_poly.entity_id
_entity_poly.type
_entity_poly.pdbx_seq_one_letter_code
_entity_poly.pdbx_strand_id
1 'polypeptide(L)'
;MKLKLACADFTFPLLAHDQTLDLIRMLEFEGVDIGLFEERSHLWPSKELRSPSASGKRLKQRLDDRGLRCADVFLQLAPSFVPYAVNHPEAARRRAARDRFLRTLEYAAASGSAHVTTLPGVEFENEKPGQSWERCRAELAWRVEQARKHGLIFGVEAHVGSIVPRPRKALRLVREVPGLTLTLDYTHFTRSGLPDETVEPLVRHASHFHARGARMSCKINYESKSRWNWLTQVLVCLTERRSSSGSEASLPRPNATRR
;
A
#
# COMPACT_ATOMS: atom_id res chain seq x y z
N MET A 1 -15.08 5.76 18.28
CA MET A 1 -13.99 5.88 17.29
C MET A 1 -14.64 6.23 15.96
N LYS A 2 -14.33 7.38 15.35
CA LYS A 2 -14.82 7.70 14.00
C LYS A 2 -13.88 7.03 13.00
N LEU A 3 -14.39 6.10 12.18
CA LEU A 3 -13.60 5.47 11.13
C LEU A 3 -13.29 6.50 10.04
N LYS A 4 -12.04 6.53 9.57
CA LYS A 4 -11.64 7.32 8.40
C LYS A 4 -11.80 6.44 7.17
N LEU A 5 -12.84 6.72 6.40
CA LEU A 5 -13.23 5.93 5.23
C LEU A 5 -12.75 6.62 3.96
N ALA A 6 -12.17 5.84 3.05
CA ALA A 6 -11.81 6.28 1.71
C ALA A 6 -12.39 5.35 0.64
N CYS A 7 -12.59 5.88 -0.56
CA CYS A 7 -12.95 5.11 -1.75
C CYS A 7 -11.81 5.18 -2.76
N ALA A 8 -11.52 4.08 -3.44
CA ALA A 8 -10.45 4.05 -4.44
C ALA A 8 -10.92 4.62 -5.78
N ASP A 9 -10.15 5.54 -6.36
CA ASP A 9 -10.48 6.16 -7.64
C ASP A 9 -10.55 5.13 -8.78
N PHE A 10 -9.67 4.14 -8.76
CA PHE A 10 -9.58 3.05 -9.73
C PHE A 10 -10.74 2.03 -9.69
N THR A 11 -11.76 2.27 -8.84
CA THR A 11 -13.03 1.53 -8.86
C THR A 11 -13.92 1.92 -10.04
N PHE A 12 -13.76 3.14 -10.57
CA PHE A 12 -14.64 3.73 -11.59
C PHE A 12 -13.93 4.05 -12.91
N PRO A 13 -13.28 3.08 -13.58
CA PRO A 13 -12.38 3.35 -14.70
C PRO A 13 -13.06 3.82 -15.98
N LEU A 14 -14.40 3.71 -16.06
CA LEU A 14 -15.17 4.22 -17.19
C LEU A 14 -15.48 5.72 -17.09
N LEU A 15 -15.31 6.31 -15.91
CA LEU A 15 -15.53 7.74 -15.69
C LEU A 15 -14.23 8.53 -15.91
N ALA A 16 -14.36 9.81 -16.27
CA ALA A 16 -13.22 10.72 -16.18
C ALA A 16 -12.84 10.94 -14.71
N HIS A 17 -11.57 11.21 -14.42
CA HIS A 17 -11.11 11.30 -13.04
C HIS A 17 -11.86 12.35 -12.21
N ASP A 18 -12.17 13.54 -12.77
CA ASP A 18 -12.94 14.55 -12.03
C ASP A 18 -14.34 14.05 -11.66
N GLN A 19 -15.01 13.33 -12.57
CA GLN A 19 -16.32 12.72 -12.31
C GLN A 19 -16.23 11.61 -11.26
N THR A 20 -15.15 10.82 -11.28
CA THR A 20 -14.86 9.84 -10.22
C THR A 20 -14.75 10.51 -8.86
N LEU A 21 -14.01 11.62 -8.75
CA LEU A 21 -13.87 12.35 -7.49
C LEU A 21 -15.20 12.96 -7.02
N ASP A 22 -15.99 13.53 -7.94
CA ASP A 22 -17.33 14.04 -7.64
C ASP A 22 -18.25 12.91 -7.11
N LEU A 23 -18.22 11.74 -7.75
CA LEU A 23 -18.96 10.56 -7.32
C LEU A 23 -18.51 10.09 -5.93
N ILE A 24 -17.21 10.00 -5.67
CA ILE A 24 -16.70 9.59 -4.35
C ILE A 24 -17.19 10.54 -3.25
N ARG A 25 -17.18 11.86 -3.52
CA ARG A 25 -17.71 12.84 -2.58
C ARG A 25 -19.22 12.72 -2.39
N MET A 26 -19.97 12.43 -3.46
CA MET A 26 -21.42 12.19 -3.42
C MET A 26 -21.78 10.94 -2.60
N LEU A 27 -20.92 9.93 -2.58
CA LEU A 27 -21.00 8.75 -1.71
C LEU A 27 -20.56 9.04 -0.26
N GLU A 28 -20.34 10.30 0.08
CA GLU A 28 -20.01 10.79 1.43
C GLU A 28 -18.67 10.32 1.99
N PHE A 29 -17.74 9.88 1.14
CA PHE A 29 -16.37 9.63 1.56
C PHE A 29 -15.62 10.95 1.80
N GLU A 30 -14.76 10.94 2.82
CA GLU A 30 -13.86 12.05 3.14
C GLU A 30 -12.46 11.83 2.54
N GLY A 31 -12.15 10.61 2.08
CA GLY A 31 -10.85 10.23 1.55
C GLY A 31 -10.92 9.51 0.21
N VAL A 32 -9.81 9.55 -0.52
CA VAL A 32 -9.61 8.84 -1.78
C VAL A 32 -8.32 8.05 -1.71
N ASP A 33 -8.39 6.76 -2.05
CA ASP A 33 -7.21 5.94 -2.33
C ASP A 33 -6.83 6.11 -3.81
N ILE A 34 -5.62 6.63 -4.07
CA ILE A 34 -5.18 7.06 -5.39
C ILE A 34 -4.40 5.93 -6.05
N GLY A 35 -4.97 5.35 -7.10
CA GLY A 35 -4.29 4.41 -7.96
C GLY A 35 -3.33 5.13 -8.88
N LEU A 36 -2.03 4.98 -8.64
CA LEU A 36 -0.96 5.42 -9.53
C LEU A 36 -0.45 4.22 -10.33
N PHE A 37 -1.26 3.75 -11.29
CA PHE A 37 -1.06 2.51 -12.02
C PHE A 37 -0.81 2.79 -13.50
N GLU A 38 0.36 2.38 -13.99
CA GLU A 38 0.73 2.54 -15.38
C GLU A 38 -0.28 1.81 -16.28
N GLU A 39 -0.85 2.56 -17.24
CA GLU A 39 -1.82 2.07 -18.24
C GLU A 39 -3.11 1.46 -17.66
N ARG A 40 -3.39 1.62 -16.36
CA ARG A 40 -4.49 0.91 -15.68
C ARG A 40 -5.40 1.78 -14.80
N SER A 41 -4.96 2.96 -14.39
CA SER A 41 -5.79 3.89 -13.61
C SER A 41 -5.90 5.26 -14.30
N HIS A 42 -6.61 6.19 -13.66
CA HIS A 42 -6.74 7.56 -14.13
C HIS A 42 -5.40 8.32 -14.17
N LEU A 43 -4.45 7.94 -13.31
CA LEU A 43 -3.17 8.62 -13.14
C LEU A 43 -2.02 7.65 -13.38
N TRP A 44 -1.13 7.97 -14.31
CA TRP A 44 -0.02 7.08 -14.69
C TRP A 44 1.31 7.57 -14.12
N PRO A 45 2.11 6.70 -13.48
CA PRO A 45 3.44 7.05 -12.99
C PRO A 45 4.31 7.73 -14.05
N SER A 46 4.30 7.25 -15.30
CA SER A 46 5.08 7.81 -16.42
C SER A 46 4.75 9.28 -16.75
N LYS A 47 3.54 9.74 -16.38
CA LYS A 47 3.06 11.11 -16.58
C LYS A 47 3.25 11.95 -15.32
N GLU A 48 2.73 11.47 -14.20
CA GLU A 48 2.70 12.22 -12.95
C GLU A 48 4.11 12.47 -12.39
N LEU A 49 5.00 11.47 -12.47
CA LEU A 49 6.34 11.51 -11.87
C LEU A 49 7.40 12.23 -12.72
N ARG A 50 7.00 12.86 -13.83
CA ARG A 50 7.89 13.81 -14.55
C ARG A 50 8.13 15.09 -13.75
N SER A 51 7.13 15.51 -12.98
CA SER A 51 7.20 16.68 -12.10
C SER A 51 6.44 16.39 -10.81
N PRO A 52 6.92 15.44 -9.98
CA PRO A 52 6.14 14.82 -8.90
C PRO A 52 5.56 15.84 -7.92
N SER A 53 6.33 16.82 -7.46
CA SER A 53 5.83 17.86 -6.56
C SER A 53 4.70 18.69 -7.19
N ALA A 54 4.86 19.12 -8.45
CA ALA A 54 3.85 19.92 -9.14
C ALA A 54 2.57 19.10 -9.41
N SER A 55 2.73 17.85 -9.86
CA SER A 55 1.61 16.94 -10.10
C SER A 55 0.87 16.59 -8.81
N GLY A 56 1.59 16.32 -7.72
CA GLY A 56 1.00 16.08 -6.40
C GLY A 56 0.21 17.28 -5.89
N LYS A 57 0.73 18.51 -6.03
CA LYS A 57 -0.01 19.74 -5.68
C LYS A 57 -1.28 19.92 -6.50
N ARG A 58 -1.25 19.60 -7.81
CA ARG A 58 -2.46 19.63 -8.65
C ARG A 58 -3.49 18.60 -8.20
N LEU A 59 -3.06 17.39 -7.84
CA LEU A 59 -3.95 16.39 -7.26
C LEU A 59 -4.54 16.90 -5.94
N LYS A 60 -3.71 17.44 -5.04
CA LYS A 60 -4.17 18.02 -3.77
C LYS A 60 -5.26 19.07 -3.99
N GLN A 61 -5.04 20.02 -4.90
CA GLN A 61 -6.03 21.05 -5.21
C GLN A 61 -7.35 20.43 -5.67
N ARG A 62 -7.32 19.48 -6.61
CA ARG A 62 -8.53 18.82 -7.12
C ARG A 62 -9.31 18.06 -6.05
N LEU A 63 -8.62 17.51 -5.05
CA LEU A 63 -9.23 16.85 -3.89
C LEU A 63 -9.80 17.90 -2.91
N ASP A 64 -9.03 18.93 -2.59
CA ASP A 64 -9.44 20.01 -1.67
C ASP A 64 -10.70 20.73 -2.18
N ASP A 65 -10.79 20.99 -3.50
CA ASP A 65 -11.96 21.60 -4.16
C ASP A 65 -13.27 20.83 -3.91
N ARG A 66 -13.16 19.53 -3.56
CA ARG A 66 -14.28 18.62 -3.28
C ARG A 66 -14.41 18.28 -1.80
N GLY A 67 -13.54 18.81 -0.95
CA GLY A 67 -13.44 18.43 0.46
C GLY A 67 -12.95 16.99 0.67
N LEU A 68 -12.20 16.44 -0.27
CA LEU A 68 -11.61 15.10 -0.21
C LEU A 68 -10.15 15.15 0.25
N ARG A 69 -9.66 14.05 0.83
CA ARG A 69 -8.26 13.89 1.25
C ARG A 69 -7.60 12.74 0.51
N CYS A 70 -6.32 12.88 0.20
CA CYS A 70 -5.51 11.77 -0.32
C CYS A 70 -5.21 10.80 0.84
N ALA A 71 -5.85 9.63 0.84
CA ALA A 71 -5.75 8.65 1.91
C ALA A 71 -4.53 7.72 1.73
N ASP A 72 -4.23 7.37 0.49
CA ASP A 72 -3.07 6.57 0.08
C ASP A 72 -2.69 6.87 -1.37
N VAL A 73 -1.44 6.59 -1.72
CA VAL A 73 -0.96 6.53 -3.11
C VAL A 73 -0.43 5.12 -3.37
N PHE A 74 -1.17 4.34 -4.17
CA PHE A 74 -0.80 2.98 -4.53
C PHE A 74 -0.04 2.97 -5.86
N LEU A 75 1.24 2.63 -5.83
CA LEU A 75 2.11 2.60 -7.01
C LEU A 75 2.17 1.22 -7.70
N GLN A 76 1.92 1.21 -9.02
CA GLN A 76 2.29 0.10 -9.92
C GLN A 76 2.90 0.65 -11.22
N LEU A 77 4.15 0.25 -11.52
CA LEU A 77 4.96 0.81 -12.61
C LEU A 77 4.75 0.16 -13.99
N ALA A 78 3.90 -0.86 -14.06
CA ALA A 78 3.55 -1.56 -15.29
C ALA A 78 2.18 -2.25 -15.09
N PRO A 79 1.50 -2.67 -16.17
CA PRO A 79 0.21 -3.38 -16.07
C PRO A 79 0.26 -4.65 -15.20
N SER A 80 1.41 -5.32 -15.19
CA SER A 80 1.77 -6.39 -14.25
C SER A 80 2.84 -5.88 -13.28
N PHE A 81 2.86 -6.41 -12.06
CA PHE A 81 3.85 -6.03 -11.05
C PHE A 81 5.21 -6.74 -11.20
N VAL A 82 5.33 -7.73 -12.10
CA VAL A 82 6.57 -8.49 -12.31
C VAL A 82 7.70 -7.64 -12.92
N PRO A 83 7.51 -6.87 -14.03
CA PRO A 83 8.59 -6.21 -14.75
C PRO A 83 9.41 -5.19 -13.94
N TYR A 84 8.81 -4.64 -12.88
CA TYR A 84 9.44 -3.72 -11.94
C TYR A 84 9.20 -4.13 -10.48
N ALA A 85 9.08 -5.44 -10.24
CA ALA A 85 9.02 -5.97 -8.88
C ALA A 85 10.20 -5.43 -8.05
N VAL A 86 9.96 -5.07 -6.79
CA VAL A 86 10.99 -4.45 -5.93
C VAL A 86 12.26 -5.30 -5.84
N ASN A 87 12.12 -6.62 -5.95
CA ASN A 87 13.17 -7.62 -5.91
C ASN A 87 13.53 -8.22 -7.28
N HIS A 88 13.29 -7.51 -8.38
CA HIS A 88 13.65 -7.98 -9.72
C HIS A 88 15.14 -8.40 -9.79
N PRO A 89 15.52 -9.54 -10.41
CA PRO A 89 16.91 -10.02 -10.43
C PRO A 89 17.87 -9.04 -11.13
N GLU A 90 17.42 -8.43 -12.22
CA GLU A 90 18.18 -7.37 -12.92
C GLU A 90 18.34 -6.09 -12.08
N ALA A 91 19.57 -5.70 -11.80
CA ALA A 91 19.88 -4.51 -11.01
C ALA A 91 19.40 -3.20 -11.67
N ALA A 92 19.40 -3.12 -13.00
CA ALA A 92 18.95 -1.94 -13.73
C ALA A 92 17.46 -1.65 -13.49
N ARG A 93 16.61 -2.69 -13.53
CA ARG A 93 15.17 -2.57 -13.22
C ARG A 93 14.92 -2.16 -11.78
N ARG A 94 15.68 -2.71 -10.82
CA ARG A 94 15.59 -2.26 -9.42
C ARG A 94 15.97 -0.80 -9.25
N ARG A 95 17.05 -0.34 -9.90
CA ARG A 95 17.45 1.08 -9.87
C ARG A 95 16.36 1.99 -10.44
N ALA A 96 15.77 1.61 -11.57
CA ALA A 96 14.64 2.35 -12.15
C ALA A 96 13.43 2.39 -11.21
N ALA A 97 13.07 1.26 -10.59
CA ALA A 97 11.99 1.19 -9.61
C ALA A 97 12.26 2.03 -8.35
N ARG A 98 13.52 2.12 -7.91
CA ARG A 98 13.93 3.00 -6.79
C ARG A 98 13.78 4.48 -7.13
N ASP A 99 14.23 4.91 -8.30
CA ASP A 99 14.04 6.30 -8.75
C ASP A 99 12.55 6.66 -8.79
N ARG A 100 11.71 5.81 -9.37
CA ARG A 100 10.26 6.03 -9.40
C ARG A 100 9.63 6.02 -8.01
N PHE A 101 10.11 5.17 -7.10
CA PHE A 101 9.65 5.17 -5.71
C PHE A 101 9.97 6.51 -5.02
N LEU A 102 11.20 7.03 -5.14
CA LEU A 102 11.56 8.33 -4.55
C LEU A 102 10.67 9.46 -5.07
N ARG A 103 10.44 9.51 -6.39
CA ARG A 103 9.51 10.48 -6.99
C ARG A 103 8.08 10.29 -6.50
N THR A 104 7.67 9.07 -6.20
CA THR A 104 6.34 8.77 -5.62
C THR A 104 6.24 9.32 -4.20
N LEU A 105 7.30 9.27 -3.39
CA LEU A 105 7.32 9.89 -2.07
C LEU A 105 7.15 11.41 -2.16
N GLU A 106 7.84 12.07 -3.09
CA GLU A 106 7.66 13.50 -3.36
C GLU A 106 6.23 13.82 -3.81
N TYR A 107 5.67 12.99 -4.70
CA TYR A 107 4.29 13.13 -5.17
C TYR A 107 3.27 12.97 -4.03
N ALA A 108 3.42 11.94 -3.21
CA ALA A 108 2.53 11.63 -2.08
C ALA A 108 2.57 12.73 -1.01
N ALA A 109 3.77 13.22 -0.67
CA ALA A 109 3.91 14.34 0.26
C ALA A 109 3.24 15.62 -0.32
N ALA A 110 3.43 15.90 -1.61
CA ALA A 110 2.83 17.05 -2.28
C ALA A 110 1.30 16.94 -2.45
N SER A 111 0.76 15.72 -2.57
CA SER A 111 -0.69 15.46 -2.61
C SER A 111 -1.35 15.51 -1.23
N GLY A 112 -0.55 15.62 -0.16
CA GLY A 112 -1.02 15.61 1.23
C GLY A 112 -1.34 14.21 1.76
N SER A 113 -0.90 13.15 1.08
CA SER A 113 -1.00 11.78 1.61
C SER A 113 -0.05 11.59 2.78
N ALA A 114 -0.45 10.74 3.73
CA ALA A 114 0.41 10.24 4.80
C ALA A 114 0.88 8.79 4.55
N HIS A 115 0.42 8.16 3.46
CA HIS A 115 0.62 6.75 3.19
C HIS A 115 0.99 6.50 1.72
N VAL A 116 1.85 5.50 1.50
CA VAL A 116 2.18 4.97 0.17
C VAL A 116 2.12 3.44 0.23
N THR A 117 1.39 2.84 -0.71
CA THR A 117 1.33 1.39 -0.91
C THR A 117 2.14 0.97 -2.14
N THR A 118 2.84 -0.16 -2.02
CA THR A 118 3.39 -0.90 -3.17
C THR A 118 3.11 -2.39 -3.03
N LEU A 119 3.59 -3.19 -3.99
CA LEU A 119 3.59 -4.64 -3.88
C LEU A 119 4.94 -5.16 -3.34
N PRO A 120 4.96 -6.25 -2.54
CA PRO A 120 6.13 -6.72 -1.81
C PRO A 120 7.20 -7.39 -2.69
N GLY A 121 6.95 -7.58 -3.99
CA GLY A 121 7.82 -8.30 -4.90
C GLY A 121 7.30 -9.71 -5.24
N VAL A 122 8.10 -10.49 -5.96
CA VAL A 122 7.69 -11.78 -6.54
C VAL A 122 8.74 -12.86 -6.32
N GLU A 123 8.34 -14.12 -6.44
CA GLU A 123 9.28 -15.25 -6.53
C GLU A 123 9.64 -15.43 -8.01
N PHE A 124 10.94 -15.44 -8.35
CA PHE A 124 11.40 -15.60 -9.73
C PHE A 124 11.87 -17.04 -9.96
N GLU A 125 11.35 -17.70 -11.01
CA GLU A 125 11.62 -19.12 -11.28
C GLU A 125 13.09 -19.44 -11.60
N ASN A 126 13.83 -18.44 -12.12
CA ASN A 126 15.21 -18.59 -12.54
C ASN A 126 16.23 -18.38 -11.41
N GLU A 127 15.80 -18.22 -10.15
CA GLU A 127 16.69 -18.10 -9.00
C GLU A 127 16.20 -18.93 -7.80
N LYS A 128 17.07 -19.18 -6.82
CA LYS A 128 16.66 -19.89 -5.60
C LYS A 128 15.64 -19.04 -4.83
N PRO A 129 14.55 -19.59 -4.27
CA PRO A 129 13.54 -18.79 -3.55
C PRO A 129 14.11 -17.92 -2.42
N GLY A 130 15.16 -18.41 -1.73
CA GLY A 130 15.86 -17.63 -0.70
C GLY A 130 16.56 -16.37 -1.22
N GLN A 131 17.01 -16.36 -2.49
CA GLN A 131 17.62 -15.20 -3.12
C GLN A 131 16.57 -14.12 -3.43
N SER A 132 15.41 -14.51 -3.98
CA SER A 132 14.28 -13.58 -4.18
C SER A 132 13.83 -12.97 -2.85
N TRP A 133 13.76 -13.80 -1.79
CA TRP A 133 13.35 -13.37 -0.45
C TRP A 133 14.32 -12.37 0.16
N GLU A 134 15.62 -12.69 0.20
CA GLU A 134 16.61 -11.79 0.81
C GLU A 134 16.65 -10.44 0.10
N ARG A 135 16.59 -10.46 -1.24
CA ARG A 135 16.53 -9.24 -2.04
C ARG A 135 15.27 -8.43 -1.77
N CYS A 136 14.11 -9.09 -1.64
CA CYS A 136 12.85 -8.45 -1.25
C CYS A 136 12.99 -7.73 0.10
N ARG A 137 13.51 -8.39 1.13
CA ARG A 137 13.70 -7.77 2.45
C ARG A 137 14.59 -6.55 2.40
N ALA A 138 15.75 -6.65 1.74
CA ALA A 138 16.69 -5.54 1.61
C ALA A 138 16.07 -4.35 0.87
N GLU A 139 15.33 -4.61 -0.20
CA GLU A 139 14.66 -3.58 -1.00
C GLU A 139 13.49 -2.92 -0.27
N LEU A 140 12.75 -3.66 0.56
CA LEU A 140 11.67 -3.12 1.38
C LEU A 140 12.20 -2.35 2.59
N ALA A 141 13.26 -2.83 3.25
CA ALA A 141 13.92 -2.10 4.34
C ALA A 141 14.43 -0.73 3.87
N TRP A 142 15.05 -0.69 2.67
CA TRP A 142 15.47 0.59 2.07
C TRP A 142 14.29 1.52 1.81
N ARG A 143 13.15 1.00 1.32
CA ARG A 143 11.92 1.78 1.05
C ARG A 143 11.28 2.34 2.31
N VAL A 144 11.20 1.52 3.37
CA VAL A 144 10.75 1.96 4.71
C VAL A 144 11.57 3.17 5.16
N GLU A 145 12.89 3.07 5.07
CA GLU A 145 13.77 4.16 5.49
C GLU A 145 13.60 5.43 4.63
N GLN A 146 13.42 5.29 3.30
CA GLN A 146 13.18 6.47 2.46
C GLN A 146 11.82 7.11 2.74
N ALA A 147 10.76 6.32 2.93
CA ALA A 147 9.43 6.83 3.26
C ALA A 147 9.43 7.58 4.60
N ARG A 148 10.11 7.03 5.60
CA ARG A 148 10.28 7.67 6.92
C ARG A 148 10.92 9.05 6.84
N LYS A 149 11.92 9.24 5.98
CA LYS A 149 12.56 10.56 5.74
C LYS A 149 11.60 11.60 5.17
N HIS A 150 10.52 11.16 4.52
CA HIS A 150 9.46 12.03 3.99
C HIS A 150 8.27 12.16 4.96
N GLY A 151 8.35 11.58 6.16
CA GLY A 151 7.24 11.55 7.11
C GLY A 151 6.07 10.66 6.67
N LEU A 152 6.29 9.75 5.73
CA LEU A 152 5.27 8.87 5.15
C LEU A 152 5.32 7.48 5.79
N ILE A 153 4.14 6.88 5.96
CA ILE A 153 4.01 5.45 6.27
C ILE A 153 4.10 4.67 4.96
N PHE A 154 4.87 3.58 4.96
CA PHE A 154 5.01 2.70 3.81
C PHE A 154 4.44 1.32 4.10
N GLY A 155 3.47 0.92 3.28
CA GLY A 155 2.80 -0.37 3.33
C GLY A 155 3.04 -1.21 2.09
N VAL A 156 2.93 -2.52 2.26
CA VAL A 156 2.81 -3.46 1.13
C VAL A 156 1.48 -4.19 1.16
N GLU A 157 0.84 -4.34 -0.01
CA GLU A 157 -0.32 -5.19 -0.15
C GLU A 157 0.12 -6.65 -0.34
N ALA A 158 -0.27 -7.52 0.61
CA ALA A 158 0.00 -8.94 0.52
C ALA A 158 -0.86 -9.59 -0.57
N HIS A 159 -0.39 -9.50 -1.81
CA HIS A 159 -1.15 -9.83 -3.00
C HIS A 159 -0.93 -11.27 -3.46
N VAL A 160 -1.95 -11.86 -4.10
CA VAL A 160 -1.85 -13.16 -4.76
C VAL A 160 -0.84 -13.13 -5.93
N GLY A 161 0.07 -14.10 -6.00
CA GLY A 161 1.16 -14.08 -6.99
C GLY A 161 2.35 -13.19 -6.61
N SER A 162 2.29 -12.50 -5.47
CA SER A 162 3.49 -11.90 -4.86
C SER A 162 4.33 -12.98 -4.15
N ILE A 163 5.47 -12.57 -3.60
CA ILE A 163 6.33 -13.44 -2.79
C ILE A 163 5.70 -13.82 -1.43
N VAL A 164 4.64 -13.13 -1.01
CA VAL A 164 3.90 -13.36 0.26
C VAL A 164 2.41 -13.67 0.03
N PRO A 165 2.05 -14.70 -0.75
CA PRO A 165 0.65 -14.94 -1.13
C PRO A 165 -0.19 -15.60 -0.01
N ARG A 166 0.38 -15.77 1.19
CA ARG A 166 -0.27 -16.45 2.33
C ARG A 166 -0.03 -15.66 3.63
N PRO A 167 -0.97 -15.69 4.60
CA PRO A 167 -0.85 -14.89 5.82
C PRO A 167 0.42 -15.16 6.61
N ARG A 168 0.83 -16.44 6.75
CA ARG A 168 2.09 -16.80 7.44
C ARG A 168 3.33 -16.18 6.78
N LYS A 169 3.38 -16.13 5.44
CA LYS A 169 4.49 -15.49 4.72
C LYS A 169 4.45 -13.96 4.86
N ALA A 170 3.27 -13.35 4.78
CA ALA A 170 3.10 -11.90 5.00
C ALA A 170 3.52 -11.51 6.44
N LEU A 171 3.10 -12.28 7.44
CA LEU A 171 3.49 -12.08 8.85
C LEU A 171 5.01 -12.20 9.05
N ARG A 172 5.63 -13.19 8.40
CA ARG A 172 7.09 -13.35 8.43
C ARG A 172 7.78 -12.12 7.85
N LEU A 173 7.31 -11.62 6.70
CA LEU A 173 7.91 -10.45 6.04
C LEU A 173 7.89 -9.20 6.93
N VAL A 174 6.74 -8.86 7.52
CA VAL A 174 6.63 -7.66 8.38
C VAL A 174 7.38 -7.79 9.70
N ARG A 175 7.67 -9.01 10.16
CA ARG A 175 8.54 -9.24 11.32
C ARG A 175 10.02 -9.11 10.96
N GLU A 176 10.40 -9.53 9.77
CA GLU A 176 11.80 -9.50 9.30
C GLU A 176 12.23 -8.14 8.72
N VAL A 177 11.27 -7.26 8.37
CA VAL A 177 11.54 -5.90 7.88
C VAL A 177 10.98 -4.88 8.87
N PRO A 178 11.77 -4.42 9.87
CA PRO A 178 11.32 -3.45 10.86
C PRO A 178 10.78 -2.17 10.22
N GLY A 179 9.64 -1.68 10.71
CA GLY A 179 8.96 -0.49 10.20
C GLY A 179 8.05 -0.74 8.99
N LEU A 180 8.13 -1.90 8.33
CA LEU A 180 7.19 -2.27 7.28
C LEU A 180 5.78 -2.49 7.86
N THR A 181 4.79 -1.97 7.15
CA THR A 181 3.36 -2.14 7.47
C THR A 181 2.63 -2.86 6.35
N LEU A 182 1.38 -3.23 6.60
CA LEU A 182 0.52 -3.84 5.59
C LEU A 182 -0.55 -2.87 5.12
N THR A 183 -0.75 -2.86 3.81
CA THR A 183 -2.04 -2.51 3.21
C THR A 183 -2.82 -3.81 3.13
N LEU A 184 -3.63 -4.07 4.15
CA LEU A 184 -4.24 -5.38 4.35
C LEU A 184 -5.51 -5.51 3.51
N ASP A 185 -5.51 -6.44 2.57
CA ASP A 185 -6.69 -6.83 1.79
C ASP A 185 -6.98 -8.32 2.06
N TYR A 186 -8.10 -8.60 2.74
CA TYR A 186 -8.52 -9.97 3.07
C TYR A 186 -8.81 -10.79 1.81
N THR A 187 -9.25 -10.14 0.73
CA THR A 187 -9.76 -10.82 -0.47
C THR A 187 -8.73 -11.70 -1.15
N HIS A 188 -7.44 -11.35 -1.06
CA HIS A 188 -6.36 -12.18 -1.57
C HIS A 188 -6.27 -13.54 -0.88
N PHE A 189 -6.62 -13.61 0.40
CA PHE A 189 -6.60 -14.84 1.19
C PHE A 189 -7.94 -15.59 1.10
N THR A 190 -9.06 -14.86 1.19
CA THR A 190 -10.41 -15.42 1.06
C THR A 190 -10.61 -16.11 -0.30
N ARG A 191 -10.08 -15.54 -1.39
CA ARG A 191 -10.14 -16.15 -2.73
C ARG A 191 -9.41 -17.50 -2.79
N SER A 192 -8.34 -17.64 -2.01
CA SER A 192 -7.57 -18.88 -1.85
C SER A 192 -8.21 -19.86 -0.86
N GLY A 193 -9.39 -19.54 -0.33
CA GLY A 193 -10.12 -20.37 0.62
C GLY A 193 -9.50 -20.41 2.02
N LEU A 194 -8.66 -19.44 2.35
CA LEU A 194 -8.10 -19.31 3.69
C LEU A 194 -9.12 -18.64 4.61
N PRO A 195 -9.34 -19.16 5.82
CA PRO A 195 -10.34 -18.62 6.72
C PRO A 195 -9.79 -17.37 7.45
N ASP A 196 -10.69 -16.47 7.83
CA ASP A 196 -10.35 -15.12 8.31
C ASP A 196 -9.46 -15.15 9.56
N GLU A 197 -9.61 -16.15 10.44
CA GLU A 197 -8.82 -16.32 11.67
C GLU A 197 -7.32 -16.51 11.36
N THR A 198 -6.99 -16.99 10.15
CA THR A 198 -5.58 -17.08 9.72
C THR A 198 -5.00 -15.74 9.25
N VAL A 199 -5.87 -14.79 8.88
CA VAL A 199 -5.53 -13.45 8.41
C VAL A 199 -5.50 -12.45 9.56
N GLU A 200 -6.39 -12.60 10.55
CA GLU A 200 -6.53 -11.73 11.73
C GLU A 200 -5.21 -11.33 12.42
N PRO A 201 -4.21 -12.21 12.58
CA PRO A 201 -2.92 -11.82 13.17
C PRO A 201 -2.17 -10.73 12.39
N LEU A 202 -2.54 -10.47 11.12
CA LEU A 202 -1.98 -9.40 10.29
C LEU A 202 -2.59 -8.03 10.61
N VAL A 203 -3.77 -7.95 11.22
CA VAL A 203 -4.48 -6.69 11.48
C VAL A 203 -3.63 -5.74 12.33
N ARG A 204 -2.93 -6.26 13.34
CA ARG A 204 -1.98 -5.47 14.17
C ARG A 204 -0.79 -4.88 13.38
N HIS A 205 -0.53 -5.39 12.18
CA HIS A 205 0.53 -4.91 11.29
C HIS A 205 0.00 -3.95 10.21
N ALA A 206 -1.31 -3.82 10.06
CA ALA A 206 -1.92 -2.92 9.10
C ALA A 206 -1.73 -1.45 9.48
N SER A 207 -1.49 -0.63 8.46
CA SER A 207 -1.58 0.84 8.50
C SER A 207 -2.71 1.34 7.58
N HIS A 208 -3.08 0.53 6.59
CA HIS A 208 -4.12 0.75 5.62
C HIS A 208 -4.88 -0.55 5.41
N PHE A 209 -6.18 -0.48 5.16
CA PHE A 209 -7.03 -1.67 5.03
C PHE A 209 -7.94 -1.52 3.81
N HIS A 210 -7.85 -2.46 2.87
CA HIS A 210 -8.79 -2.57 1.75
C HIS A 210 -9.94 -3.49 2.16
N ALA A 211 -11.15 -2.94 2.26
CA ALA A 211 -12.38 -3.68 2.50
C ALA A 211 -13.12 -3.90 1.17
N ARG A 212 -13.05 -5.15 0.71
CA ARG A 212 -13.60 -5.64 -0.56
C ARG A 212 -14.27 -7.00 -0.35
N GLY A 213 -15.21 -7.32 -1.23
CA GLY A 213 -15.78 -8.67 -1.27
C GLY A 213 -14.85 -9.64 -1.99
N ALA A 214 -14.85 -10.91 -1.58
CA ALA A 214 -14.30 -12.01 -2.36
C ALA A 214 -15.13 -13.26 -2.19
N ARG A 215 -15.07 -14.15 -3.19
CA ARG A 215 -15.65 -15.49 -3.13
C ARG A 215 -14.58 -16.52 -3.45
N MET A 216 -14.57 -17.60 -2.68
CA MET A 216 -13.76 -18.78 -2.96
C MET A 216 -13.99 -19.25 -4.40
N SER A 217 -12.93 -19.58 -5.14
CA SER A 217 -12.95 -20.07 -6.53
C SER A 217 -13.31 -19.09 -7.66
N CYS A 218 -13.49 -17.79 -7.41
CA CYS A 218 -13.65 -16.82 -8.50
C CYS A 218 -12.33 -16.67 -9.28
N LYS A 219 -12.19 -17.40 -10.38
CA LYS A 219 -11.11 -17.23 -11.36
C LYS A 219 -11.43 -16.00 -12.20
N ILE A 220 -10.63 -14.94 -12.08
CA ILE A 220 -10.61 -13.88 -13.10
C ILE A 220 -9.83 -14.49 -14.28
N ASN A 221 -10.55 -14.92 -15.32
CA ASN A 221 -9.91 -15.20 -16.60
C ASN A 221 -9.38 -13.87 -17.15
N TYR A 222 -8.06 -13.69 -17.14
CA TYR A 222 -7.39 -12.53 -17.75
C TYR A 222 -7.59 -12.46 -19.27
N GLU A 223 -8.10 -13.53 -19.90
CA GLU A 223 -8.32 -13.61 -21.36
C GLU A 223 -9.74 -13.24 -21.82
N SER A 224 -10.74 -13.13 -20.94
CA SER A 224 -12.09 -12.77 -21.37
C SER A 224 -12.33 -11.27 -21.19
N LYS A 225 -12.12 -10.53 -22.27
CA LYS A 225 -12.50 -9.11 -22.46
C LYS A 225 -14.02 -8.85 -22.43
N SER A 226 -14.81 -9.66 -21.73
CA SER A 226 -16.27 -9.52 -21.72
C SER A 226 -16.86 -10.24 -20.51
N ARG A 227 -17.56 -9.50 -19.65
CA ARG A 227 -18.41 -9.90 -18.51
C ARG A 227 -17.83 -9.63 -17.12
N TRP A 228 -18.20 -8.45 -16.62
CA TRP A 228 -18.56 -8.17 -15.22
C TRP A 228 -17.86 -8.99 -14.14
N ASN A 229 -16.69 -8.52 -13.71
CA ASN A 229 -16.04 -8.91 -12.45
C ASN A 229 -15.54 -7.66 -11.73
N TRP A 230 -16.46 -6.76 -11.40
CA TRP A 230 -16.19 -5.65 -10.48
C TRP A 230 -16.50 -6.15 -9.07
N LEU A 231 -15.50 -6.72 -8.40
CA LEU A 231 -15.52 -6.79 -6.94
C LEU A 231 -15.14 -5.40 -6.43
N THR A 232 -16.20 -4.67 -6.13
CA THR A 232 -16.29 -3.33 -5.55
C THR A 232 -15.23 -3.08 -4.47
N GLN A 233 -14.33 -2.14 -4.73
CA GLN A 233 -13.48 -1.50 -3.72
C GLN A 233 -14.28 -0.34 -3.11
N VAL A 234 -15.22 -0.69 -2.24
CA VAL A 234 -16.15 0.31 -1.71
C VAL A 234 -15.62 0.93 -0.42
N LEU A 235 -14.71 0.29 0.31
CA LEU A 235 -14.31 0.81 1.60
C LEU A 235 -12.82 0.61 1.85
N VAL A 236 -12.14 1.66 2.29
CA VAL A 236 -10.78 1.62 2.80
C VAL A 236 -10.79 2.20 4.21
N CYS A 237 -10.22 1.47 5.18
CA CYS A 237 -10.20 1.89 6.58
C CYS A 237 -8.75 2.18 7.04
N LEU A 238 -8.51 3.38 7.57
CA LEU A 238 -7.22 3.73 8.17
C LEU A 238 -7.20 3.33 9.66
N THR A 239 -6.15 2.63 10.10
CA THR A 239 -5.94 2.30 11.52
C THR A 239 -4.84 3.19 12.11
N GLU A 240 -5.16 4.00 13.11
CA GLU A 240 -4.15 4.78 13.85
C GLU A 240 -3.30 3.86 14.74
N ARG A 241 -2.00 3.75 14.47
CA ARG A 241 -1.06 3.19 15.46
C ARG A 241 -0.80 4.23 16.54
N ARG A 242 -1.18 3.92 17.78
CA ARG A 242 -0.64 4.62 18.96
C ARG A 242 0.85 4.31 19.08
N SER A 243 1.69 5.33 18.99
CA SER A 243 3.10 5.26 19.37
C SER A 243 3.20 5.08 20.89
N SER A 244 3.58 3.90 21.36
CA SER A 244 3.96 3.69 22.75
C SER A 244 5.40 4.18 22.96
N SER A 245 5.55 5.44 23.33
CA SER A 245 6.80 6.00 23.85
C SER A 245 6.55 6.60 25.22
N GLY A 246 7.20 6.04 26.25
CA GLY A 246 7.47 6.72 27.52
C GLY A 246 6.70 6.20 28.75
N SER A 247 7.32 5.27 29.47
CA SER A 247 7.42 5.39 30.94
C SER A 247 8.73 4.75 31.38
N GLU A 248 9.77 5.57 31.54
CA GLU A 248 10.95 5.19 32.32
C GLU A 248 10.47 4.88 33.75
N ALA A 249 10.62 3.62 34.16
CA ALA A 249 10.50 3.24 35.56
C ALA A 249 11.74 3.77 36.28
N SER A 250 11.54 4.82 37.08
CA SER A 250 12.50 5.36 38.03
C SER A 250 12.87 4.29 39.06
N LEU A 251 14.13 3.86 39.03
CA LEU A 251 14.74 3.05 40.09
C LEU A 251 14.92 3.93 41.36
N PRO A 252 14.51 3.48 42.55
CA PRO A 252 14.74 4.24 43.78
C PRO A 252 16.21 4.15 44.20
N ARG A 253 16.82 5.31 44.49
CA ARG A 253 18.13 5.41 45.13
C ARG A 253 18.02 4.96 46.61
N PRO A 254 19.03 4.27 47.17
CA PRO A 254 19.02 3.91 48.57
C PRO A 254 19.32 5.15 49.44
N ASN A 255 18.46 5.38 50.44
CA ASN A 255 18.67 6.38 51.48
C ASN A 255 19.88 6.01 52.33
N ALA A 256 20.81 6.95 52.45
CA ALA A 256 21.86 6.92 53.45
C ALA A 256 21.33 7.47 54.80
N THR A 257 21.71 6.78 55.87
CA THR A 257 21.83 7.21 57.28
C THR A 257 20.57 7.37 58.15
N ARG A 258 20.42 6.52 59.18
CA ARG A 258 20.75 6.82 60.60
C ARG A 258 20.05 5.83 61.55
N ARG A 259 20.76 4.84 62.07
CA ARG A 259 21.09 4.58 63.48
C ARG A 259 21.84 3.27 63.61
#